data_AF-A0A169GYX2-F1
#
_entry.id   AF-A0A169GYX2-F1
#
_cell.length_a   1.000
_cell.length_b   1.000
_cell.length_c   1.000
_cell.angle_alpha   90.00
_cell.angle_beta   90.00
_cell.angle_gamma   90.00
#
_symmetry.space_group_name_H-M   'P 1'
#
loop_
_entity.id
_entity.type
_entity.pdbx_description
1 polymer ?
#
loop_
_entity_poly.entity_id
_entity_poly.type
_entity_poly.pdbx_seq_one_letter_code
_entity_poly.pdbx_strand_id
1 'polypeptide(L)'
;MLNREILDTFTQLLEEAKASGDREPTAMNLASVDAAGRVSSRVVLLKDVEERGFRFFTNYDSDKGSQIEAHPQVALNFHWKGVREGVQVRIEGAARKLLPEESDAYFATRPRGSQVGAWASLQSQTLPDRETFEQRVARYEQEFEGRDVPRPPHWGGYVVEPDMVEFWYGAQFRLHERVRWSRHGQTWTHRLLYP
;
A
#
# COMPACT_ATOMS: atom_id res chain seq x y z
N MET A 1 7.48 10.75 13.13
CA MET A 1 6.05 10.64 12.82
C MET A 1 5.74 11.57 11.66
N LEU A 2 4.65 11.33 10.94
CA LEU A 2 4.09 12.26 9.97
C LEU A 2 3.72 13.57 10.67
N ASN A 3 3.92 14.69 9.98
CA ASN A 3 3.41 15.97 10.43
C ASN A 3 1.88 15.97 10.30
N ARG A 4 1.19 16.60 11.26
CA ARG A 4 -0.28 16.69 11.29
C ARG A 4 -0.86 17.31 10.02
N GLU A 5 -0.24 18.36 9.49
CA GLU A 5 -0.68 19.00 8.25
C GLU A 5 -0.61 18.06 7.05
N ILE A 6 0.42 17.21 6.96
CA ILE A 6 0.54 16.19 5.90
C ILE A 6 -0.60 15.17 6.04
N LEU A 7 -0.86 14.69 7.26
CA LEU A 7 -1.89 13.70 7.54
C LEU A 7 -3.29 14.25 7.24
N ASP A 8 -3.58 15.46 7.70
CA ASP A 8 -4.86 16.14 7.48
C ASP A 8 -5.09 16.39 5.98
N THR A 9 -4.06 16.88 5.26
CA THR A 9 -4.12 17.10 3.81
C THR A 9 -4.38 15.80 3.04
N PHE A 10 -3.65 14.74 3.35
CA PHE A 10 -3.85 13.44 2.71
C PHE A 10 -5.25 12.88 2.98
N THR A 11 -5.70 12.93 4.23
CA THR A 11 -7.01 12.41 4.65
C THR A 11 -8.13 13.16 3.94
N GLN A 12 -8.05 14.48 3.86
CA GLN A 12 -9.01 15.29 3.11
C GLN A 12 -9.07 14.87 1.64
N LEU A 13 -7.92 14.72 0.97
CA LEU A 13 -7.88 14.34 -0.43
C LEU A 13 -8.42 12.92 -0.68
N LEU A 14 -8.17 12.00 0.25
CA LEU A 14 -8.75 10.66 0.18
C LEU A 14 -10.28 10.69 0.32
N GLU A 15 -10.82 11.55 1.19
CA GLU A 15 -12.27 11.76 1.28
C GLU A 15 -12.85 12.42 0.03
N GLU A 16 -12.16 13.39 -0.56
CA GLU A 16 -12.54 13.97 -1.86
C GLU A 16 -12.56 12.89 -2.96
N ALA A 17 -11.58 11.97 -2.98
CA ALA A 17 -11.53 10.86 -3.93
C ALA A 17 -12.66 9.85 -3.74
N LYS A 18 -13.03 9.54 -2.49
CA LYS A 18 -14.21 8.72 -2.18
C LYS A 18 -15.49 9.39 -2.67
N ALA A 19 -15.60 10.71 -2.47
CA ALA A 19 -16.77 11.50 -2.89
C ALA A 19 -16.84 11.70 -4.42
N SER A 20 -15.72 11.62 -5.15
CA SER A 20 -15.68 11.81 -6.60
C SER A 20 -16.20 10.62 -7.42
N GLY A 21 -16.62 9.53 -6.76
CA GLY A 21 -17.05 8.30 -7.43
C GLY A 21 -15.90 7.45 -7.97
N ASP A 22 -14.66 7.66 -7.49
CA ASP A 22 -13.57 6.73 -7.77
C ASP A 22 -13.94 5.34 -7.23
N ARG A 23 -13.74 4.30 -8.05
CA ARG A 23 -14.12 2.92 -7.68
C ARG A 23 -13.16 2.34 -6.64
N GLU A 24 -11.91 2.82 -6.60
CA GLU A 24 -10.89 2.31 -5.70
C GLU A 24 -9.97 3.45 -5.21
N PRO A 25 -10.50 4.40 -4.41
CA PRO A 25 -9.77 5.60 -3.98
C PRO A 25 -8.54 5.27 -3.11
N THR A 26 -8.48 4.07 -2.53
CA THR A 26 -7.33 3.59 -1.75
C THR A 26 -6.26 2.89 -2.59
N ALA A 27 -6.47 2.69 -3.90
CA ALA A 27 -5.47 2.12 -4.77
C ALA A 27 -4.25 3.04 -4.90
N MET A 28 -3.07 2.45 -4.73
CA MET A 28 -1.79 3.12 -4.90
C MET A 28 -0.82 2.23 -5.67
N ASN A 29 0.01 2.83 -6.52
CA ASN A 29 1.17 2.13 -7.07
C ASN A 29 2.26 2.07 -6.00
N LEU A 30 2.79 0.87 -5.75
CA LEU A 30 3.95 0.61 -4.91
C LEU A 30 5.14 0.24 -5.80
N ALA A 31 6.19 1.05 -5.77
CA ALA A 31 7.48 0.76 -6.37
C ALA A 31 8.47 0.24 -5.32
N SER A 32 9.21 -0.81 -5.66
CA SER A 32 10.24 -1.45 -4.84
C SER A 32 11.40 -1.93 -5.71
N VAL A 33 12.54 -2.19 -5.09
CA VAL A 33 13.79 -2.56 -5.77
C VAL A 33 14.32 -3.89 -5.24
N ASP A 34 14.79 -4.77 -6.13
CA ASP A 34 15.43 -6.02 -5.71
C ASP A 34 16.92 -5.82 -5.37
N ALA A 35 17.56 -6.87 -4.83
CA ALA A 35 18.97 -6.84 -4.44
C ALA A 35 19.95 -6.56 -5.59
N ALA A 36 19.51 -6.69 -6.85
CA ALA A 36 20.31 -6.38 -8.04
C ALA A 36 20.06 -4.94 -8.55
N GLY A 37 19.23 -4.15 -7.88
CA GLY A 37 18.88 -2.79 -8.28
C GLY A 37 17.77 -2.71 -9.33
N ARG A 38 17.10 -3.82 -9.67
CA ARG A 38 15.97 -3.79 -10.60
C ARG A 38 14.72 -3.28 -9.88
N VAL A 39 14.15 -2.22 -10.43
CA VAL A 39 12.91 -1.62 -9.93
C VAL A 39 11.70 -2.33 -10.54
N SER A 40 10.69 -2.56 -9.72
CA SER A 40 9.39 -3.08 -10.14
C SER A 40 8.27 -2.32 -9.43
N SER A 41 7.09 -2.29 -10.05
CA SER A 41 5.93 -1.64 -9.47
C SER A 41 4.65 -2.43 -9.70
N ARG A 42 3.65 -2.23 -8.83
CA ARG A 42 2.32 -2.84 -8.91
C ARG A 42 1.31 -2.03 -8.11
N VAL A 43 0.03 -2.24 -8.34
CA VAL A 43 -1.03 -1.66 -7.51
C VAL A 43 -1.19 -2.46 -6.21
N VAL A 44 -1.31 -1.76 -5.09
CA VAL A 44 -1.73 -2.27 -3.78
C VAL A 44 -2.78 -1.33 -3.20
N LEU A 45 -3.46 -1.74 -2.14
CA LEU A 45 -4.47 -0.92 -1.49
C LEU A 45 -3.95 -0.39 -0.16
N LEU A 46 -4.03 0.93 0.02
CA LEU A 46 -3.95 1.54 1.33
C LEU A 46 -5.05 0.96 2.22
N LYS A 47 -4.68 0.50 3.40
CA LYS A 47 -5.64 0.02 4.40
C LYS A 47 -5.87 1.03 5.49
N ASP A 48 -4.85 1.80 5.82
CA ASP A 48 -4.91 2.79 6.87
C ASP A 48 -3.72 3.76 6.78
N VAL A 49 -3.88 4.95 7.36
CA VAL A 49 -2.83 5.96 7.46
C VAL A 49 -2.92 6.63 8.83
N GLU A 50 -1.81 6.61 9.56
CA GLU A 50 -1.68 7.20 10.88
C GLU A 50 -0.33 7.93 11.00
N GLU A 51 -0.01 8.47 12.17
CA GLU A 51 1.26 9.16 12.44
C GLU A 51 2.51 8.35 12.10
N ARG A 52 2.45 7.01 12.14
CA ARG A 52 3.55 6.11 11.77
C ARG A 52 3.78 6.04 10.25
N GLY A 53 2.74 6.22 9.45
CA GLY A 53 2.82 6.16 7.99
C GLY A 53 1.66 5.42 7.33
N PHE A 54 1.92 4.90 6.13
CA PHE A 54 0.92 4.33 5.23
C PHE A 54 0.92 2.80 5.29
N ARG A 55 -0.21 2.19 5.66
CA ARG A 55 -0.31 0.73 5.87
C ARG A 55 -0.88 0.02 4.66
N PHE A 56 -0.27 -1.09 4.28
CA PHE A 56 -0.80 -2.04 3.29
C PHE A 56 -0.47 -3.47 3.71
N PHE A 57 -1.19 -4.45 3.15
CA PHE A 57 -1.03 -5.86 3.52
C PHE A 57 -0.75 -6.71 2.29
N THR A 58 0.10 -7.72 2.45
CA THR A 58 0.56 -8.55 1.33
C THR A 58 1.09 -9.92 1.79
N ASN A 59 1.52 -10.72 0.82
CA ASN A 59 2.29 -11.94 1.08
C ASN A 59 3.79 -11.58 1.13
N TYR A 60 4.44 -11.89 2.25
CA TYR A 60 5.86 -11.65 2.49
C TYR A 60 6.79 -12.45 1.55
N ASP A 61 6.32 -13.56 1.01
CA ASP A 61 7.06 -14.40 0.06
C ASP A 61 6.84 -14.02 -1.41
N SER A 62 6.06 -12.96 -1.67
CA SER A 62 5.90 -12.43 -3.02
C SER A 62 7.10 -11.61 -3.48
N ASP A 63 7.20 -11.30 -4.78
CA ASP A 63 8.31 -10.49 -5.31
C ASP A 63 8.50 -9.19 -4.54
N LYS A 64 7.40 -8.48 -4.24
CA LYS A 64 7.45 -7.21 -3.49
C LYS A 64 7.88 -7.42 -2.04
N GLY A 65 7.51 -8.56 -1.44
CA GLY A 65 7.90 -8.92 -0.08
C GLY A 65 9.40 -9.20 0.00
N SER A 66 9.93 -10.02 -0.92
CA SER A 66 11.36 -10.29 -1.03
C SER A 66 12.18 -9.03 -1.37
N GLN A 67 11.64 -8.16 -2.23
CA GLN A 67 12.27 -6.87 -2.56
C GLN A 67 12.35 -5.94 -1.36
N ILE A 68 11.26 -5.80 -0.58
CA ILE A 68 11.24 -4.96 0.62
C ILE A 68 12.18 -5.51 1.70
N GLU A 69 12.28 -6.84 1.83
CA GLU A 69 13.24 -7.47 2.74
C GLU A 69 14.69 -7.14 2.35
N ALA A 70 15.01 -7.19 1.06
CA ALA A 70 16.34 -6.83 0.56
C ALA A 70 16.63 -5.31 0.68
N HIS A 71 15.65 -4.49 0.31
CA HIS A 71 15.74 -3.03 0.33
C HIS A 71 14.42 -2.41 0.82
N PRO A 72 14.39 -1.87 2.05
CA PRO A 72 13.15 -1.37 2.64
C PRO A 72 12.67 -0.05 2.01
N GLN A 73 13.48 0.62 1.19
CA GLN A 73 13.11 1.87 0.55
C GLN A 73 12.11 1.62 -0.58
N VAL A 74 10.95 2.27 -0.49
CA VAL A 74 9.83 2.14 -1.42
C VAL A 74 9.26 3.50 -1.79
N ALA A 75 8.53 3.56 -2.90
CA ALA A 75 7.72 4.71 -3.26
C ALA A 75 6.26 4.31 -3.43
N LEU A 76 5.35 5.16 -2.94
CA LEU A 76 3.92 5.06 -3.15
C LEU A 76 3.44 6.20 -4.05
N ASN A 77 2.46 5.91 -4.90
CA ASN A 77 1.84 6.92 -5.76
C ASN A 77 0.33 6.72 -5.85
N PHE A 78 -0.41 7.71 -5.34
CA PHE A 78 -1.85 7.88 -5.53
C PHE A 78 -2.09 8.83 -6.70
N HIS A 79 -3.11 8.56 -7.50
CA HIS A 79 -3.49 9.42 -8.62
C HIS A 79 -5.01 9.46 -8.78
N TRP A 80 -5.62 10.50 -8.23
CA TRP A 80 -7.05 10.74 -8.26
C TRP A 80 -7.40 11.74 -9.35
N LYS A 81 -7.68 11.24 -10.54
CA LYS A 81 -7.98 12.06 -11.72
C LYS A 81 -9.28 12.86 -11.60
N GLY A 82 -10.25 12.34 -10.83
CA GLY A 82 -11.56 12.95 -10.64
C GLY A 82 -11.64 13.96 -9.49
N VAL A 83 -10.57 14.11 -8.71
CA VAL A 83 -10.52 15.08 -7.62
C VAL A 83 -10.00 16.39 -8.19
N ARG A 84 -10.83 17.44 -8.12
CA ARG A 84 -10.49 18.79 -8.65
C ARG A 84 -10.08 18.70 -10.14
N GLU A 85 -8.99 19.36 -10.53
CA GLU A 85 -8.36 19.26 -11.85
C GLU A 85 -7.34 18.10 -11.96
N GLY A 86 -7.41 17.14 -11.03
CA GLY A 86 -6.49 16.02 -10.88
C GLY A 86 -5.57 16.21 -9.67
N VAL A 87 -5.42 15.16 -8.85
CA VAL A 87 -4.52 15.15 -7.69
C VAL A 87 -3.61 13.94 -7.74
N GLN A 88 -2.33 14.16 -7.45
CA GLN A 88 -1.35 13.11 -7.26
C GLN A 88 -0.68 13.29 -5.90
N VAL A 89 -0.53 12.18 -5.17
CA VAL A 89 0.25 12.16 -3.93
C VAL A 89 1.34 11.12 -4.05
N ARG A 90 2.58 11.57 -3.88
CA ARG A 90 3.76 10.70 -3.87
C ARG A 90 4.32 10.61 -2.47
N ILE A 91 4.74 9.41 -2.09
CA ILE A 91 5.38 9.15 -0.81
C ILE A 91 6.64 8.34 -1.06
N GLU A 92 7.76 8.71 -0.43
CA GLU A 92 8.97 7.90 -0.37
C GLU A 92 9.31 7.63 1.10
N GLY A 93 9.84 6.44 1.39
CA GLY A 93 10.21 6.05 2.74
C GLY A 93 10.48 4.57 2.92
N ALA A 94 10.70 4.17 4.18
CA ALA A 94 11.04 2.80 4.54
C ALA A 94 9.79 1.97 4.87
N ALA A 95 9.58 0.87 4.16
CA ALA A 95 8.60 -0.15 4.52
C ALA A 95 9.13 -1.02 5.67
N ARG A 96 8.35 -1.12 6.75
CA ARG A 96 8.61 -1.96 7.94
C ARG A 96 7.45 -2.91 8.16
N LYS A 97 7.74 -4.18 8.47
CA LYS A 97 6.69 -5.14 8.84
C LYS A 97 5.95 -4.63 10.07
N LEU A 98 4.63 -4.76 10.07
CA LEU A 98 3.81 -4.55 11.26
C LEU A 98 4.11 -5.64 12.29
N LEU A 99 3.72 -5.39 13.53
CA LEU A 99 3.76 -6.42 14.56
C LEU A 99 2.83 -7.59 14.18
N PRO A 100 3.17 -8.85 14.55
CA PRO A 100 2.31 -10.00 14.25
C PRO A 100 0.86 -9.79 14.68
N GLU A 101 0.62 -9.22 15.86
CA GLU A 101 -0.69 -8.93 16.41
C GLU A 101 -1.48 -7.88 15.61
N GLU A 102 -0.82 -6.85 15.07
CA GLU A 102 -1.43 -5.88 14.15
C GLU A 102 -1.88 -6.58 12.85
N SER A 103 -1.09 -7.53 12.38
CA SER A 103 -1.40 -8.33 11.19
C SER A 103 -2.53 -9.35 11.44
N ASP A 104 -2.54 -10.01 12.60
CA ASP A 104 -3.59 -10.94 13.01
C ASP A 104 -4.94 -10.21 13.14
N ALA A 105 -4.94 -9.07 13.83
CA ALA A 105 -6.14 -8.25 14.02
C ALA A 105 -6.74 -7.82 12.68
N TYR A 106 -5.92 -7.29 11.76
CA TYR A 106 -6.42 -6.91 10.45
C TYR A 106 -6.88 -8.13 9.61
N PHE A 107 -6.14 -9.24 9.63
CA PHE A 107 -6.51 -10.46 8.88
C PHE A 107 -7.89 -10.98 9.28
N ALA A 108 -8.20 -10.98 10.58
CA ALA A 108 -9.48 -11.42 11.12
C ALA A 108 -10.67 -10.60 10.60
N THR A 109 -10.47 -9.33 10.23
CA THR A 109 -11.54 -8.48 9.67
C THR A 109 -11.85 -8.76 8.19
N ARG A 110 -10.97 -9.48 7.48
CA ARG A 110 -11.12 -9.72 6.04
C ARG A 110 -12.28 -10.69 5.77
N PRO A 111 -13.00 -10.56 4.63
CA PRO A 111 -13.98 -11.56 4.24
C PRO A 111 -13.37 -12.96 4.19
N ARG A 112 -14.12 -13.98 4.58
CA ARG A 112 -13.63 -15.38 4.67
C ARG A 112 -12.94 -15.85 3.39
N GLY A 113 -13.51 -15.58 2.21
CA GLY A 113 -12.88 -15.92 0.93
C GLY A 113 -11.52 -15.23 0.70
N SER A 114 -11.34 -14.02 1.23
CA SER A 114 -10.05 -13.32 1.23
C SER A 114 -9.03 -13.95 2.19
N GLN A 115 -9.48 -14.49 3.32
CA GLN A 115 -8.64 -15.21 4.27
C GLN A 115 -8.18 -16.55 3.68
N VAL A 116 -9.12 -17.33 3.14
CA VAL A 116 -8.84 -18.59 2.43
C VAL A 116 -7.91 -18.35 1.24
N GLY A 117 -8.16 -17.31 0.44
CA GLY A 117 -7.32 -16.94 -0.69
C GLY A 117 -5.88 -16.63 -0.29
N ALA A 118 -5.63 -16.12 0.92
CA ALA A 118 -4.28 -15.88 1.42
C ALA A 118 -3.50 -17.17 1.75
N TRP A 119 -4.20 -18.23 2.17
CA TRP A 119 -3.63 -19.56 2.31
C TRP A 119 -3.40 -20.25 0.96
N ALA A 120 -4.40 -20.16 0.07
CA ALA A 120 -4.33 -20.78 -1.24
C ALA A 120 -3.25 -20.15 -2.12
N SER A 121 -3.03 -18.85 -2.05
CA SER A 121 -2.12 -18.12 -2.94
C SER A 121 -0.64 -18.23 -2.54
N LEU A 122 0.15 -18.86 -3.42
CA LEU A 122 1.61 -18.72 -3.45
C LEU A 122 1.98 -17.48 -4.28
N GLN A 123 1.67 -16.29 -3.76
CA GLN A 123 1.72 -15.05 -4.53
C GLN A 123 3.08 -14.86 -5.22
N SER A 124 3.06 -14.51 -6.51
CA SER A 124 4.23 -14.36 -7.40
C SER A 124 4.95 -15.64 -7.82
N GLN A 125 4.59 -16.82 -7.29
CA GLN A 125 5.14 -18.07 -7.80
C GLN A 125 4.46 -18.49 -9.11
N THR A 126 5.15 -19.33 -9.90
CA THR A 126 4.60 -19.87 -11.14
C THR A 126 3.36 -20.72 -10.83
N LEU A 127 2.24 -20.38 -11.46
CA LEU A 127 1.01 -21.16 -11.42
C LEU A 127 0.91 -21.99 -12.70
N PRO A 128 0.90 -23.34 -12.64
CA PRO A 128 0.82 -24.17 -13.84
C PRO A 128 -0.44 -23.91 -14.67
N ASP A 129 -1.59 -23.89 -14.00
CA ASP A 129 -2.89 -23.66 -14.61
C ASP A 129 -3.91 -23.14 -13.58
N ARG A 130 -5.08 -22.72 -14.09
CA ARG A 130 -6.14 -22.16 -13.26
C ARG A 130 -6.73 -23.19 -12.28
N GLU A 131 -6.86 -24.44 -12.71
CA GLU A 131 -7.44 -25.53 -11.92
C GLU A 131 -6.61 -25.80 -10.65
N THR A 132 -5.27 -25.75 -10.77
CA THR A 132 -4.34 -25.88 -9.65
C THR A 132 -4.65 -24.87 -8.54
N PHE A 133 -4.99 -23.62 -8.89
CA PHE A 133 -5.34 -22.61 -7.90
C PHE A 133 -6.71 -22.88 -7.27
N GLU A 134 -7.69 -23.30 -8.06
CA GLU A 134 -9.04 -23.61 -7.59
C GLU A 134 -9.05 -24.82 -6.63
N GLN A 135 -8.28 -25.85 -6.93
CA GLN A 135 -8.07 -27.00 -6.04
C GLN A 135 -7.43 -26.56 -4.70
N ARG A 136 -6.47 -25.63 -4.72
CA ARG A 136 -5.88 -25.07 -3.50
C ARG A 136 -6.89 -24.27 -2.69
N VAL A 137 -7.75 -23.50 -3.34
CA VAL A 137 -8.85 -22.78 -2.66
C VAL A 137 -9.79 -23.78 -1.99
N ALA A 138 -10.32 -24.75 -2.74
CA ALA A 138 -11.25 -25.76 -2.21
C ALA A 138 -10.64 -26.56 -1.04
N ARG A 139 -9.34 -26.91 -1.12
CA ARG A 139 -8.62 -27.54 -0.01
C ARG A 139 -8.67 -26.70 1.26
N TYR A 140 -8.37 -25.41 1.18
CA TYR A 140 -8.35 -24.55 2.36
C TYR A 140 -9.76 -24.16 2.83
N GLU A 141 -10.75 -24.10 1.95
CA GLU A 141 -12.16 -23.98 2.35
C GLU A 141 -12.59 -25.15 3.21
N GLN A 142 -12.27 -26.39 2.79
CA GLN A 142 -12.55 -27.60 3.54
C GLN A 142 -11.72 -27.67 4.82
N GLU A 143 -10.43 -27.33 4.76
CA GLU A 143 -9.54 -27.34 5.93
C GLU A 143 -10.06 -26.43 7.04
N PHE A 144 -10.64 -25.28 6.71
CA PHE A 144 -11.15 -24.33 7.70
C PHE A 144 -12.67 -24.39 7.90
N GLU A 145 -13.36 -25.39 7.35
CA GLU A 145 -14.81 -25.51 7.48
C GLU A 145 -15.27 -25.49 8.95
N GLY A 146 -16.28 -24.67 9.25
CA GLY A 146 -16.83 -24.55 10.61
C GLY A 146 -15.92 -23.87 11.64
N ARG A 147 -14.74 -23.36 11.25
CA ARG A 147 -13.80 -22.66 12.14
C ARG A 147 -13.26 -21.37 11.54
N ASP A 148 -12.66 -20.54 12.41
CA ASP A 148 -11.95 -19.34 12.00
C ASP A 148 -10.71 -19.69 11.17
N VAL A 149 -10.40 -18.84 10.18
CA VAL A 149 -9.19 -18.99 9.36
C VAL A 149 -8.07 -18.21 10.06
N PRO A 150 -7.02 -18.87 10.57
CA PRO A 150 -5.88 -18.15 11.14
C PRO A 150 -5.09 -17.44 10.04
N ARG A 151 -4.35 -16.39 10.39
CA ARG A 151 -3.44 -15.73 9.44
C ARG A 151 -2.31 -16.70 9.04
N PRO A 152 -2.00 -16.88 7.74
CA PRO A 152 -0.84 -17.66 7.34
C PRO A 152 0.47 -16.95 7.73
N PRO A 153 1.54 -17.71 8.06
CA PRO A 153 2.82 -17.13 8.51
C PRO A 153 3.47 -16.22 7.46
N HIS A 154 3.25 -16.51 6.17
CA HIS A 154 3.75 -15.73 5.04
C HIS A 154 2.92 -14.49 4.69
N TRP A 155 1.90 -14.13 5.49
CA TRP A 155 1.03 -12.99 5.19
C TRP A 155 1.03 -11.98 6.33
N GLY A 156 1.05 -10.69 6.00
CA GLY A 156 0.87 -9.63 7.00
C GLY A 156 1.02 -8.23 6.43
N GLY A 157 1.16 -7.27 7.33
CA GLY A 157 1.18 -5.85 6.99
C GLY A 157 2.57 -5.23 6.92
N TYR A 158 2.68 -4.19 6.11
CA TYR A 158 3.77 -3.23 6.14
C TYR A 158 3.21 -1.85 6.49
N VAL A 159 4.02 -1.05 7.19
CA VAL A 159 3.88 0.41 7.27
C VAL A 159 5.03 1.05 6.49
N VAL A 160 4.71 1.97 5.57
CA VAL A 160 5.71 2.83 4.93
C VAL A 160 5.87 4.06 5.78
N GLU A 161 7.01 4.16 6.47
CA GLU A 161 7.42 5.30 7.28
C GLU A 161 8.02 6.37 6.37
N PRO A 162 7.31 7.49 6.12
CA PRO A 162 7.72 8.42 5.08
C PRO A 162 8.85 9.32 5.55
N ASP A 163 9.76 9.63 4.62
CA ASP A 163 10.74 10.71 4.73
C ASP A 163 10.52 11.80 3.66
N MET A 164 9.65 11.55 2.68
CA MET A 164 9.21 12.53 1.69
C MET A 164 7.74 12.31 1.35
N VAL A 165 6.97 13.40 1.29
CA VAL A 165 5.61 13.42 0.75
C VAL A 165 5.49 14.59 -0.22
N GLU A 166 4.95 14.35 -1.41
CA GLU A 166 4.70 15.41 -2.39
C GLU A 166 3.23 15.41 -2.77
N PHE A 167 2.57 16.55 -2.58
CA PHE A 167 1.24 16.83 -3.09
C PHE A 167 1.37 17.59 -4.40
N TRP A 168 0.76 17.05 -5.44
CA TRP A 168 0.68 17.65 -6.76
C TRP A 168 -0.79 17.92 -7.07
N TYR A 169 -1.07 19.14 -7.53
CA TYR A 169 -2.40 19.60 -7.89
C TYR A 169 -2.43 20.03 -9.35
N GLY A 170 -3.36 19.44 -10.09
CA GLY A 170 -3.65 19.78 -11.47
C GLY A 170 -4.10 21.23 -11.61
N ALA A 171 -3.72 21.84 -12.72
CA ALA A 171 -4.04 23.23 -13.03
C ALA A 171 -4.04 23.42 -14.55
N GLN A 172 -4.70 24.49 -15.00
CA GLN A 172 -4.73 24.87 -16.40
C GLN A 172 -3.31 25.19 -16.92
N PHE A 173 -3.13 25.03 -18.23
CA PHE A 173 -1.86 25.34 -18.93
C PHE A 173 -0.62 24.60 -18.40
N ARG A 174 -0.81 23.48 -17.69
CA ARG A 174 0.28 22.68 -17.06
C ARG A 174 1.04 23.41 -15.96
N LEU A 175 0.46 24.48 -15.40
CA LEU A 175 1.05 25.26 -14.31
C LEU A 175 0.69 24.64 -12.96
N HIS A 176 1.06 23.36 -12.80
CA HIS A 176 0.71 22.56 -11.63
C HIS A 176 1.33 23.12 -10.35
N GLU A 177 0.61 22.99 -9.24
CA GLU A 177 1.14 23.28 -7.92
C GLU A 177 1.76 22.01 -7.33
N ARG A 178 2.98 22.14 -6.78
CA ARG A 178 3.73 21.03 -6.20
C ARG A 178 4.29 21.43 -4.85
N VAL A 179 3.78 20.83 -3.79
CA VAL A 179 4.27 21.01 -2.42
C VAL A 179 5.01 19.75 -1.99
N ARG A 180 6.34 19.84 -1.88
CA ARG A 180 7.17 18.74 -1.40
C ARG A 180 7.53 18.94 0.06
N TRP A 181 7.10 18.02 0.90
CA TRP A 181 7.52 17.81 2.27
C TRP A 181 8.73 16.88 2.32
N SER A 182 9.72 17.21 3.13
CA SER A 182 10.89 16.36 3.40
C SER A 182 11.20 16.33 4.88
N ARG A 183 11.58 15.16 5.38
CA ARG A 183 11.91 14.93 6.78
C ARG A 183 13.42 14.95 6.98
N HIS A 184 13.87 15.79 7.91
CA HIS A 184 15.25 15.83 8.39
C HIS A 184 15.26 15.53 9.89
N GLY A 185 15.65 14.31 10.27
CA GLY A 185 15.52 13.82 11.64
C GLY A 185 14.05 13.71 12.06
N GLN A 186 13.62 14.54 13.02
CA GLN A 186 12.22 14.61 13.46
C GLN A 186 11.44 15.79 12.87
N THR A 187 12.10 16.65 12.11
CA THR A 187 11.51 17.88 11.59
C THR A 187 11.07 17.67 10.14
N TRP A 188 9.86 18.12 9.84
CA TRP A 188 9.35 18.23 8.47
C TRP A 188 9.46 19.68 8.01
N THR A 189 9.90 19.85 6.77
CA THR A 189 9.89 21.15 6.07
C THR A 189 9.29 20.95 4.70
N HIS A 190 8.61 21.96 4.15
CA HIS A 190 8.11 21.91 2.78
C HIS A 190 8.71 23.00 1.91
N ARG A 191 8.65 22.79 0.60
CA ARG A 191 8.98 23.77 -0.44
C ARG A 191 8.09 23.57 -1.66
N LEU A 192 7.93 24.64 -2.43
CA LEU A 192 7.29 24.58 -3.73
C LEU A 192 8.27 24.05 -4.79
N LEU A 193 7.77 23.28 -5.75
CA LEU A 193 8.52 22.84 -6.93
C LEU A 193 7.87 23.43 -8.19
N TYR A 194 8.68 23.71 -9.20
CA TYR A 194 8.15 23.96 -10.55
C TYR A 194 7.41 22.72 -11.07
N PRO A 195 6.34 22.91 -11.87
CA PRO A 195 5.63 21.81 -12.52
C PRO A 195 6.57 20.95 -13.38
#